data_AF-A0A239SWS7-F1
#
_entry.id   AF-A0A239SWS7-F1
#
_cell.length_a   1.000
_cell.length_b   1.000
_cell.length_c   1.000
_cell.angle_alpha   90.00
_cell.angle_beta   90.00
_cell.angle_gamma   90.00
#
_symmetry.space_group_name_H-M   'P 1'
#
loop_
_entity.id
_entity.type
_entity.pdbx_description
1 polymer ?
#
loop_
_entity_poly.entity_id
_entity_poly.type
_entity_poly.pdbx_seq_one_letter_code
_entity_poly.pdbx_strand_id
1 'polypeptide(L)'
;MQEDTFIHGDFCLPNLILKGDYQFSALIDFDSAGWGDYHIDLFWGIWSLNHNLGTDAYTDYFLDCYGREKVDLDRLKLVVAYEAFG
;
A
#
# COMPACT_ATOMS: atom_id res chain seq x y z
N MET A 1 6.47 -6.70 -13.44
CA MET A 1 5.37 -6.72 -12.46
C MET A 1 4.55 -7.97 -12.73
N GLN A 2 4.12 -8.68 -11.70
CA GLN A 2 3.21 -9.82 -11.82
C GLN A 2 1.76 -9.33 -11.64
N GLU A 3 0.86 -9.70 -12.54
CA GLU A 3 -0.56 -9.29 -12.49
C GLU A 3 -1.43 -10.42 -11.96
N ASP A 4 -1.22 -10.82 -10.71
CA ASP A 4 -1.86 -11.99 -10.09
C ASP A 4 -2.65 -11.66 -8.82
N THR A 5 -2.67 -10.40 -8.40
CA THR A 5 -3.38 -9.93 -7.21
C THR A 5 -4.38 -8.86 -7.58
N PHE A 6 -5.57 -8.89 -6.97
CA PHE A 6 -6.52 -7.78 -7.08
C PHE A 6 -6.07 -6.67 -6.13
N ILE A 7 -5.66 -5.54 -6.70
CA ILE A 7 -5.13 -4.38 -5.97
C ILE A 7 -6.16 -3.24 -5.96
N HIS A 8 -6.06 -2.37 -4.96
CA HIS A 8 -6.79 -1.12 -4.89
C HIS A 8 -6.27 -0.10 -5.92
N GLY A 9 -4.96 -0.09 -6.17
CA GLY A 9 -4.30 0.85 -7.09
C GLY A 9 -3.94 2.18 -6.45
N ASP A 10 -4.73 2.65 -5.49
CA ASP A 10 -4.45 3.82 -4.62
C ASP A 10 -4.68 3.50 -3.13
N PHE A 11 -3.99 2.46 -2.62
CA PHE A 11 -4.15 2.04 -1.23
C PHE A 11 -3.51 3.06 -0.26
N CYS A 12 -4.29 4.07 0.14
CA CYS A 12 -3.81 5.14 1.01
C CYS A 12 -4.76 5.37 2.22
N LEU A 13 -4.26 6.05 3.26
CA LEU A 13 -5.01 6.28 4.50
C LEU A 13 -6.35 7.01 4.29
N PRO A 14 -6.46 8.05 3.45
CA PRO A 14 -7.75 8.67 3.15
C PRO A 14 -8.79 7.71 2.55
N ASN A 15 -8.34 6.69 1.81
CA ASN A 15 -9.19 5.71 1.15
C ASN A 15 -9.60 4.56 2.09
N LEU A 16 -9.04 4.50 3.31
CA LEU A 16 -9.33 3.49 4.33
C LEU A 16 -10.32 4.01 5.38
N ILE A 17 -11.53 3.46 5.39
CA ILE A 17 -12.56 3.83 6.36
C ILE A 17 -12.49 2.91 7.58
N LEU A 18 -12.25 3.52 8.74
CA LEU A 18 -12.31 2.88 10.06
C LEU A 18 -13.58 3.28 10.81
N LYS A 19 -14.13 2.37 11.62
CA LYS A 19 -15.29 2.63 12.49
C LYS A 19 -15.05 2.15 13.92
N GLY A 20 -15.66 2.85 14.88
CA GLY A 20 -15.58 2.50 16.31
C GLY A 20 -14.14 2.47 16.79
N ASP A 21 -13.74 1.35 17.39
CA ASP A 21 -12.39 1.09 17.91
C ASP A 21 -11.38 0.74 16.79
N TYR A 22 -11.25 1.65 15.81
CA TYR A 22 -10.33 1.52 14.66
C TYR A 22 -10.52 0.23 13.85
N GLN A 23 -11.73 -0.31 13.82
CA GLN A 23 -12.03 -1.51 13.04
C GLN A 23 -12.15 -1.12 11.56
N PHE A 24 -11.51 -1.89 10.68
CA PHE A 24 -11.67 -1.75 9.25
C PHE A 24 -13.15 -1.86 8.87
N SER A 25 -13.65 -0.89 8.08
CA SER A 25 -15.04 -0.88 7.61
C SER A 25 -15.13 -0.94 6.09
N ALA A 26 -14.33 -0.18 5.36
CA ALA A 26 -14.41 -0.11 3.90
C ALA A 26 -13.13 0.47 3.30
N LEU A 27 -12.95 0.19 2.02
CA LEU A 27 -12.12 1.00 1.13
C LEU A 27 -13.06 1.83 0.23
N ILE A 28 -12.58 2.97 -0.25
CA ILE A 28 -13.27 3.84 -1.21
C ILE A 28 -12.28 4.26 -2.30
N ASP A 29 -12.81 4.79 -3.41
CA ASP A 29 -12.00 5.27 -4.55
C ASP A 29 -11.25 4.15 -5.32
N PHE A 30 -12.04 3.26 -5.94
CA PHE A 30 -11.56 2.09 -6.68
C PHE A 30 -11.37 2.35 -8.18
N ASP A 31 -11.20 3.59 -8.62
CA ASP A 31 -11.07 3.91 -10.04
C ASP A 31 -9.83 3.26 -10.70
N SER A 32 -8.78 3.08 -9.89
CA SER A 32 -7.49 2.51 -10.25
C SER A 32 -7.36 1.02 -9.89
N ALA A 33 -8.44 0.41 -9.39
CA ALA A 33 -8.42 -0.97 -8.94
C ALA A 33 -8.44 -1.96 -10.10
N GLY A 34 -7.76 -3.09 -9.93
CA GLY A 34 -7.65 -4.09 -10.97
C GLY A 34 -6.70 -5.21 -10.60
N TRP A 35 -6.40 -6.07 -11.58
CA TRP A 35 -5.35 -7.07 -11.43
C TRP A 35 -3.98 -6.41 -11.60
N GLY A 36 -3.07 -6.67 -10.66
CA GLY A 36 -1.76 -6.03 -10.62
C GLY A 36 -0.82 -6.69 -9.63
N ASP A 37 0.35 -6.07 -9.49
CA ASP A 37 1.37 -6.50 -8.55
C ASP A 37 1.08 -5.89 -7.18
N TYR A 38 0.94 -6.71 -6.14
CA TYR A 38 0.59 -6.23 -4.81
C TYR A 38 1.61 -5.27 -4.20
N HIS A 39 2.82 -5.19 -4.75
CA HIS A 39 3.81 -4.18 -4.36
C HIS A 39 3.34 -2.74 -4.65
N ILE A 40 2.37 -2.56 -5.56
CA ILE A 40 1.75 -1.25 -5.82
C ILE A 40 0.98 -0.76 -4.60
N ASP A 41 0.08 -1.57 -4.05
CA ASP A 41 -0.68 -1.21 -2.84
C ASP A 41 0.25 -1.10 -1.62
N LEU A 42 1.27 -1.95 -1.50
CA LEU A 42 2.26 -1.83 -0.42
C LEU A 42 3.03 -0.51 -0.48
N PHE A 43 3.43 -0.08 -1.68
CA PHE A 43 4.08 1.21 -1.88
C PHE A 43 3.19 2.36 -1.43
N TRP A 44 1.94 2.41 -1.93
CA TRP A 44 1.01 3.49 -1.57
C TRP A 44 0.66 3.48 -0.08
N GLY A 45 0.54 2.30 0.54
CA GLY A 45 0.30 2.16 1.97
C GLY A 45 1.45 2.74 2.80
N ILE A 46 2.70 2.37 2.46
CA ILE A 46 3.90 2.89 3.13
C ILE A 46 4.03 4.39 2.93
N TRP A 47 3.90 4.86 1.69
CA TRP A 47 4.00 6.28 1.37
C TRP A 47 2.96 7.08 2.14
N SER A 48 1.71 6.62 2.16
CA SER A 48 0.60 7.29 2.84
C SER A 48 0.80 7.33 4.36
N LEU A 49 1.24 6.22 4.97
CA LEU A 49 1.59 6.18 6.40
C LEU A 49 2.66 7.22 6.73
N ASN A 50 3.75 7.22 5.96
CA ASN A 50 4.89 8.09 6.20
C ASN A 50 4.50 9.57 6.01
N HIS A 51 3.72 9.86 4.97
CA HIS A 51 3.24 11.21 4.67
C HIS A 51 2.32 11.75 5.78
N ASN A 52 1.31 10.98 6.19
CA ASN A 52 0.29 11.44 7.14
C ASN A 52 0.80 11.46 8.59
N LEU A 53 1.71 10.56 8.96
CA LEU A 53 2.28 10.50 10.31
C LEU A 53 3.55 11.35 10.45
N GLY A 54 4.13 11.79 9.33
CA GLY A 54 5.37 12.59 9.31
C GLY A 54 6.60 11.81 9.79
N THR A 55 6.57 10.48 9.74
CA THR A 55 7.65 9.59 10.21
C THR A 55 7.63 8.26 9.48
N ASP A 56 8.80 7.67 9.26
CA ASP A 56 8.98 6.35 8.68
C ASP A 56 9.00 5.21 9.71
N ALA A 57 8.89 5.52 11.00
CA ALA A 57 9.03 4.59 12.12
C ALA A 57 8.08 3.39 12.09
N TYR A 58 6.99 3.48 11.32
CA TYR A 58 5.98 2.42 11.18
C TYR A 58 6.12 1.58 9.92
N THR A 59 7.05 1.91 9.01
CA THR A 59 7.24 1.19 7.74
C THR A 59 7.54 -0.29 8.00
N ASP A 60 8.52 -0.55 8.87
CA ASP A 60 8.92 -1.90 9.23
C ASP A 60 7.78 -2.68 9.89
N TYR A 61 7.08 -2.04 10.84
CA TYR A 61 5.94 -2.64 11.52
C TYR A 61 4.80 -3.00 10.55
N PHE A 62 4.50 -2.12 9.60
CA PHE A 62 3.49 -2.36 8.57
C PHE A 62 3.84 -3.56 7.69
N LEU A 63 5.10 -3.65 7.23
CA LEU A 63 5.59 -4.80 6.46
C LEU A 63 5.55 -6.10 7.26
N ASP A 64 5.89 -6.05 8.55
CA ASP A 64 5.81 -7.22 9.44
C ASP A 64 4.37 -7.70 9.61
N CYS A 65 3.40 -6.79 9.77
CA CYS A 65 1.98 -7.13 9.84
C CYS A 65 1.44 -7.73 8.53
N TYR A 66 1.97 -7.29 7.38
CA TYR A 66 1.59 -7.85 6.07
C TYR A 66 2.14 -9.28 5.85
N GLY A 67 3.30 -9.58 6.44
CA GLY A 67 4.09 -10.79 6.19
C GLY A 67 5.30 -10.45 5.34
N ARG A 68 6.30 -9.82 5.97
CA ARG A 68 7.53 -9.29 5.33
C ARG A 68 8.23 -10.31 4.45
N GLU A 69 8.18 -11.59 4.80
CA GLU A 69 8.78 -12.68 4.04
C GLU A 69 8.21 -12.85 2.62
N LYS A 70 7.02 -12.28 2.36
CA LYS A 70 6.36 -12.29 1.05
C LYS A 70 6.71 -11.07 0.21
N VAL A 71 7.41 -10.08 0.77
CA VAL A 71 7.67 -8.80 0.12
C VAL A 71 9.03 -8.85 -0.56
N ASP A 72 9.02 -8.72 -1.89
CA ASP A 72 10.23 -8.53 -2.68
C ASP A 72 10.59 -7.04 -2.67
N LEU A 73 11.59 -6.69 -1.84
CA LEU A 73 12.00 -5.31 -1.65
C LEU A 73 12.57 -4.67 -2.92
N ASP A 74 13.11 -5.46 -3.86
CA ASP A 74 13.62 -4.92 -5.11
C ASP A 74 12.47 -4.61 -6.09
N ARG A 75 11.39 -5.41 -6.06
CA ARG A 75 10.13 -5.04 -6.74
C ARG A 75 9.49 -3.80 -6.13
N LEU A 76 9.47 -3.68 -4.80
CA LEU A 76 8.93 -2.50 -4.14
C LEU A 76 9.66 -1.22 -4.59
N LYS A 77 10.99 -1.26 -4.67
CA LYS A 77 11.79 -0.14 -5.21
C LYS A 77 11.51 0.13 -6.70
N LEU A 78 11.24 -0.91 -7.48
CA LEU A 78 10.90 -0.75 -8.89
C LEU A 78 9.56 -0.04 -9.07
N VAL A 79 8.56 -0.34 -8.23
CA VAL A 79 7.30 0.41 -8.17
C VAL A 79 7.54 1.87 -7.83
N VAL A 80 8.36 2.18 -6.82
CA VAL A 80 8.72 3.57 -6.48
C VAL A 80 9.28 4.31 -7.70
N ALA A 81 10.18 3.68 -8.45
CA ALA A 81 10.74 4.28 -9.65
C ALA A 81 9.68 4.49 -10.74
N TYR A 82 8.76 3.54 -10.91
CA TYR A 82 7.66 3.67 -11.87
C TYR A 82 6.72 4.84 -11.50
N GLU A 83 6.24 4.90 -10.26
CA GLU A 83 5.31 5.93 -9.78
C GLU A 83 5.94 7.34 -9.72
N ALA A 84 7.26 7.44 -9.54
CA ALA A 84 7.96 8.72 -9.54
C ALA A 84 8.16 9.33 -10.94
N PHE A 85 8.06 8.52 -12.01
CA PHE A 85 8.37 8.94 -13.38
C PHE A 85 7.26 8.61 -14.40
N GLY A 86 6.19 7.92 -13.98
CA GLY A 86 5.05 7.50 -14.79
C GLY A 86 4.02 8.58 -15.02
#